data_AF-A0A2J4R1C8-F1
#
_entry.id   AF-A0A2J4R1C8-F1
#
_cell.length_a   1.000
_cell.length_b   1.000
_cell.length_c   1.000
_cell.angle_alpha   90.00
_cell.angle_beta   90.00
_cell.angle_gamma   90.00
#
_symmetry.space_group_name_H-M   'P 1'
#
loop_
_entity.id
_entity.type
_entity.pdbx_description
1 polymer ?
#
loop_
_entity_poly.entity_id
_entity_poly.type
_entity_poly.pdbx_seq_one_letter_code
_entity_poly.pdbx_strand_id
1 'polypeptide(L)'
;MQKEKLSALMDGETLDNELLNELERSSEMQKTWESYHLIRDTLRGDTSEVLHFDISARVMAAIENEPVRQTVPLIPESQPAPHQWRQMPFWQKVRPWASSLTQMGVAACVSLAVIVGVQQYNGQSDSSQQPEAPVFNTMPMMGKASPVSLGVPADASAGSGQQAQVQEQRRRINAMLQDYELQR
;
A
#
# COMPACT_ATOMS: atom_id res chain seq x y z
N MET A 1 26.75 -41.66 -5.14
CA MET A 1 26.07 -40.34 -5.09
C MET A 1 24.79 -40.36 -4.25
N GLN A 2 23.86 -41.31 -4.43
CA GLN A 2 22.60 -41.29 -3.65
C GLN A 2 22.80 -41.43 -2.13
N LYS A 3 23.71 -42.31 -1.67
CA LYS A 3 24.04 -42.46 -0.24
C LYS A 3 24.67 -41.21 0.39
N GLU A 4 25.41 -40.45 -0.39
CA GLU A 4 26.03 -39.20 0.03
C GLU A 4 24.96 -38.12 0.24
N LYS A 5 24.03 -37.98 -0.71
CA LYS A 5 22.88 -37.09 -0.54
C LYS A 5 22.01 -37.49 0.66
N LEU A 6 21.84 -38.79 0.90
CA LEU A 6 21.13 -39.31 2.07
C LEU A 6 21.85 -38.95 3.39
N SER A 7 23.18 -39.01 3.41
CA SER A 7 23.98 -38.56 4.57
C SER A 7 23.79 -37.06 4.80
N ALA A 8 23.88 -36.25 3.74
CA ALA A 8 23.66 -34.80 3.83
C ALA A 8 22.23 -34.44 4.28
N LEU A 9 21.23 -35.24 3.92
CA LEU A 9 19.86 -35.12 4.45
C LEU A 9 19.82 -35.44 5.96
N MET A 10 20.49 -36.50 6.40
CA MET A 10 20.53 -36.92 7.81
C MET A 10 21.21 -35.89 8.73
N ASP A 11 22.21 -35.20 8.21
CA ASP A 11 22.91 -34.11 8.88
C ASP A 11 22.18 -32.75 8.77
N GLY A 12 21.11 -32.68 7.97
CA GLY A 12 20.32 -31.46 7.76
C GLY A 12 20.98 -30.44 6.83
N GLU A 13 22.03 -30.82 6.10
CA GLU A 13 22.74 -29.96 5.15
C GLU A 13 21.99 -29.81 3.82
N THR A 14 21.11 -30.76 3.48
CA THR A 14 20.27 -30.71 2.28
C THR A 14 18.82 -31.03 2.61
N LEU A 15 17.88 -30.28 2.02
CA LEU A 15 16.44 -30.49 2.15
C LEU A 15 15.85 -30.48 0.74
N ASP A 16 15.82 -31.66 0.11
CA ASP A 16 15.31 -31.85 -1.23
C ASP A 16 14.05 -32.73 -1.21
N ASN A 17 12.92 -32.18 -1.66
CA ASN A 17 11.64 -32.89 -1.71
C ASN A 17 11.67 -34.06 -2.68
N GLU A 18 12.51 -34.01 -3.73
CA GLU A 18 12.66 -35.12 -4.67
C GLU A 18 13.34 -36.30 -4.00
N LEU A 19 14.39 -36.05 -3.22
CA LEU A 19 15.09 -37.08 -2.46
C LEU A 19 14.22 -37.71 -1.37
N LEU A 20 13.40 -36.91 -0.68
CA LEU A 20 12.42 -37.44 0.29
C LEU A 20 11.40 -38.37 -0.39
N ASN A 21 10.91 -37.98 -1.56
CA ASN A 21 10.01 -38.81 -2.37
C ASN A 21 10.66 -40.11 -2.85
N GLU A 22 11.96 -40.07 -3.15
CA GLU A 22 12.72 -41.27 -3.54
C GLU A 22 12.96 -42.19 -2.34
N LEU A 23 13.30 -41.63 -1.18
CA LEU A 23 13.46 -42.36 0.09
C LEU A 23 12.17 -43.09 0.49
N GLU A 24 11.00 -42.46 0.31
CA GLU A 24 9.71 -43.08 0.60
C GLU A 24 9.43 -44.32 -0.27
N ARG A 25 9.91 -44.32 -1.52
CA ARG A 25 9.63 -45.39 -2.50
C ARG A 25 10.69 -46.49 -2.52
N SER A 26 11.92 -46.19 -2.11
CA SER A 26 13.07 -47.09 -2.22
C SER A 26 13.36 -47.83 -0.92
N SER A 27 13.11 -49.15 -0.90
CA SER A 27 13.42 -50.00 0.26
C SER A 27 14.93 -50.07 0.58
N GLU A 28 15.81 -49.92 -0.42
CA GLU A 28 17.26 -49.90 -0.20
C GLU A 28 17.70 -48.61 0.51
N MET A 29 17.12 -47.47 0.13
CA MET A 29 17.40 -46.20 0.79
C MET A 29 16.88 -46.20 2.23
N GLN A 30 15.69 -46.74 2.48
CA GLN A 30 15.13 -46.87 3.84
C GLN A 30 16.04 -47.69 4.75
N LYS A 31 16.57 -48.82 4.27
CA LYS A 31 17.55 -49.62 5.02
C LYS A 31 18.85 -48.88 5.28
N THR A 32 19.31 -48.10 4.31
CA THR A 32 20.52 -47.28 4.47
C THR A 32 20.28 -46.18 5.51
N TRP A 33 19.11 -45.53 5.49
CA TRP A 33 18.69 -44.53 6.47
C TRP A 33 18.62 -45.09 7.89
N GLU A 34 17.99 -46.26 8.06
CA GLU A 34 17.97 -46.99 9.33
C GLU A 34 19.38 -47.28 9.83
N SER A 35 20.26 -47.77 8.95
CA SER A 35 21.64 -48.13 9.30
C SER A 35 22.43 -46.90 9.74
N TYR A 36 22.27 -45.75 9.07
CA TYR A 36 22.96 -44.52 9.43
C TYR A 36 22.50 -43.98 10.79
N HIS A 37 21.19 -44.01 11.07
CA HIS A 37 20.67 -43.62 12.38
C HIS A 37 21.15 -44.57 13.48
N LEU A 38 21.15 -45.88 13.23
CA LEU A 38 21.67 -46.85 14.19
C LEU A 38 23.16 -46.59 14.50
N ILE A 39 24.00 -46.38 13.48
CA ILE A 39 25.42 -46.06 13.68
C ILE A 39 25.56 -44.76 14.49
N ARG A 40 24.80 -43.73 14.16
CA ARG A 40 24.81 -42.45 14.90
C ARG A 40 24.45 -42.64 16.37
N ASP A 41 23.41 -43.40 16.67
CA ASP A 41 22.94 -43.65 18.03
C ASP A 41 23.97 -44.48 18.81
N THR A 42 24.60 -45.49 18.17
CA THR A 42 25.68 -46.26 18.79
C THR A 42 26.90 -45.42 19.10
N LEU A 43 27.28 -44.48 18.23
CA LEU A 43 28.44 -43.60 18.43
C LEU A 43 28.20 -42.58 19.55
N ARG A 44 26.94 -42.19 19.78
CA ARG A 44 26.54 -41.29 20.88
C ARG A 44 26.37 -42.02 22.21
N GLY A 45 26.28 -43.36 22.18
CA GLY A 45 25.90 -44.15 23.34
C GLY A 45 24.40 -44.05 23.66
N ASP A 46 23.58 -43.61 22.71
CA ASP A 46 22.13 -43.45 22.82
C ASP A 46 21.38 -44.78 22.53
N THR A 47 22.01 -45.92 22.82
CA THR A 47 21.43 -47.25 22.61
C THR A 47 21.08 -47.93 23.92
N SER A 48 19.91 -48.56 23.97
CA SER A 48 19.51 -49.43 25.07
C SER A 48 20.41 -50.67 25.17
N GLU A 49 20.44 -51.31 26.34
CA GLU A 49 21.11 -52.61 26.56
C GLU A 49 20.57 -53.71 25.63
N VAL A 50 19.27 -53.63 25.28
CA VAL A 50 18.60 -54.52 24.34
C VAL A 50 18.14 -53.72 23.12
N LEU A 51 18.62 -54.11 21.93
CA LEU A 51 18.25 -53.51 20.67
C LEU A 51 17.02 -54.20 20.07
N HIS A 52 16.01 -53.40 19.71
CA HIS A 52 14.81 -53.84 19.02
C HIS A 52 14.78 -53.24 17.61
N PHE A 53 14.85 -54.09 16.59
CA PHE A 53 14.87 -53.66 15.17
C PHE A 53 13.47 -53.61 14.53
N ASP A 54 12.41 -53.96 15.28
CA ASP A 54 11.03 -54.04 14.81
C ASP A 54 10.15 -52.86 15.29
N ILE A 55 10.72 -51.88 15.99
CA ILE A 55 9.97 -50.76 16.58
C ILE A 55 9.23 -49.98 15.50
N SER A 56 9.93 -49.55 14.46
CA SER A 56 9.35 -48.76 13.37
C SER A 56 8.22 -49.52 12.67
N ALA A 57 8.40 -50.81 12.41
CA ALA A 57 7.39 -51.67 11.80
C ALA A 57 6.13 -51.80 12.67
N ARG A 58 6.29 -52.00 13.99
CA ARG A 58 5.17 -52.08 14.93
C ARG A 58 4.42 -50.76 15.05
N VAL A 59 5.13 -49.63 15.04
CA VAL A 59 4.54 -48.30 15.06
C VAL A 59 3.75 -48.05 13.78
N MET A 60 4.32 -48.36 12.61
CA MET A 60 3.62 -48.22 11.32
C MET A 60 2.34 -49.06 11.27
N ALA A 61 2.40 -50.32 11.75
CA ALA A 61 1.22 -51.16 11.84
C ALA A 61 0.15 -50.60 12.81
N ALA A 62 0.56 -49.98 13.91
CA ALA A 62 -0.38 -49.32 14.83
C ALA A 62 -1.02 -48.08 14.22
N ILE A 63 -0.27 -47.28 13.44
CA ILE A 63 -0.77 -46.12 12.71
C ILE A 63 -1.79 -46.54 11.64
N GLU A 64 -1.51 -47.60 10.88
CA GLU A 64 -2.43 -48.10 9.86
C GLU A 64 -3.76 -48.58 10.46
N ASN A 65 -3.73 -49.10 11.69
CA ASN A 65 -4.91 -49.54 12.43
C ASN A 65 -5.55 -48.42 13.28
N GLU A 66 -5.04 -47.19 13.22
CA GLU A 66 -5.61 -46.10 14.02
C GLU A 66 -6.98 -45.69 13.45
N PRO A 67 -8.06 -45.68 14.27
CA PRO A 67 -9.35 -45.21 13.81
C PRO A 67 -9.24 -43.72 13.47
N VAL A 68 -9.70 -43.33 12.27
CA VAL A 68 -9.76 -41.92 11.85
C VAL A 68 -10.63 -41.16 12.85
N ARG A 69 -9.98 -40.51 13.82
CA ARG A 69 -10.64 -39.57 14.71
C ARG A 69 -11.06 -38.41 13.84
N GLN A 70 -12.37 -38.27 13.62
CA GLN A 70 -12.93 -37.04 13.08
C GLN A 70 -12.43 -35.91 13.98
N THR A 71 -11.56 -35.08 13.41
CA THR A 71 -11.05 -33.90 14.09
C THR A 71 -12.26 -33.14 14.60
N VAL A 72 -12.26 -32.84 15.91
CA VAL A 72 -13.23 -31.90 16.49
C VAL A 72 -13.20 -30.69 15.56
N PRO A 73 -14.34 -30.24 15.00
CA PRO A 73 -14.34 -29.10 14.11
C PRO A 73 -13.62 -27.98 14.84
N LEU A 74 -12.51 -27.51 14.25
CA LEU A 74 -11.80 -26.37 14.78
C LEU A 74 -12.85 -25.29 14.99
N ILE A 75 -13.02 -24.83 16.23
CA ILE A 75 -13.87 -23.70 16.54
C ILE A 75 -13.46 -22.62 15.54
N PRO A 76 -14.35 -22.20 14.62
CA PRO A 76 -13.97 -21.20 13.64
C PRO A 76 -13.71 -19.92 14.43
N GLU A 77 -12.42 -19.63 14.64
CA GLU A 77 -11.94 -18.33 15.09
C GLU A 77 -12.61 -17.29 14.19
N SER A 78 -13.53 -16.51 14.76
CA SER A 78 -14.30 -15.53 14.02
C SER A 78 -13.33 -14.43 13.56
N GLN A 79 -12.76 -14.58 12.37
CA GLN A 79 -12.03 -13.48 11.75
C GLN A 79 -12.99 -12.30 11.60
N PRO A 80 -12.60 -11.09 12.02
CA PRO A 80 -13.43 -9.91 11.86
C PRO A 80 -13.65 -9.68 10.37
N ALA A 81 -14.86 -9.97 9.90
CA ALA A 81 -15.24 -9.80 8.51
C ALA A 81 -15.06 -8.33 8.07
N PRO A 82 -14.73 -8.08 6.79
CA PRO A 82 -14.37 -6.75 6.27
C PRO A 82 -15.51 -5.71 6.32
N HIS A 83 -16.66 -5.99 6.92
CA HIS A 83 -17.70 -4.99 7.15
C HIS A 83 -17.53 -4.25 8.49
N GLN A 84 -16.72 -4.76 9.42
CA GLN A 84 -16.58 -4.20 10.76
C GLN A 84 -15.62 -2.99 10.81
N TRP A 85 -14.60 -2.93 9.94
CA TRP A 85 -13.67 -1.78 9.92
C TRP A 85 -14.40 -0.46 9.62
N ARG A 86 -15.40 -0.51 8.74
CA ARG A 86 -16.19 0.67 8.33
C ARG A 86 -17.05 1.24 9.44
N GLN A 87 -17.39 0.42 10.44
CA GLN A 87 -18.20 0.80 11.59
C GLN A 87 -17.35 1.27 12.77
N MET A 88 -16.01 1.18 12.68
CA MET A 88 -15.15 1.63 13.77
C MET A 88 -15.17 3.17 13.90
N PRO A 89 -15.25 3.70 15.13
CA PRO A 89 -15.41 5.14 15.37
C PRO A 89 -14.21 5.98 14.91
N PHE A 90 -13.04 5.36 14.72
CA PHE A 90 -11.87 6.06 14.17
C PHE A 90 -12.02 6.38 12.68
N TRP A 91 -12.63 5.48 11.87
CA TRP A 91 -12.83 5.70 10.43
C TRP A 91 -13.76 6.88 10.14
N GLN A 92 -14.72 7.15 11.02
CA GLN A 92 -15.60 8.31 10.92
C GLN A 92 -14.84 9.64 11.09
N LYS A 93 -13.78 9.66 11.90
CA LYS A 93 -12.96 10.86 12.14
C LYS A 93 -11.99 11.18 10.99
N VAL A 94 -11.48 10.17 10.28
CA VAL A 94 -10.52 10.35 9.17
C VAL A 94 -11.20 10.62 7.82
N ARG A 95 -12.45 10.19 7.64
CA ARG A 95 -13.23 10.39 6.42
C ARG A 95 -13.31 11.86 5.93
N PRO A 96 -13.55 12.88 6.77
CA PRO A 96 -13.58 14.27 6.30
C PRO A 96 -12.21 14.80 5.85
N TRP A 97 -11.11 14.29 6.40
CA TRP A 97 -9.76 14.67 5.96
C TRP A 97 -9.35 14.00 4.64
N ALA A 98 -9.86 12.79 4.39
CA ALA A 98 -9.63 12.07 3.14
C ALA A 98 -10.14 12.86 1.92
N SER A 99 -11.30 13.52 2.00
CA SER A 99 -11.79 14.37 0.90
C SER A 99 -10.88 15.55 0.60
N SER A 100 -10.26 16.14 1.62
CA SER A 100 -9.31 17.25 1.44
C SER A 100 -8.01 16.80 0.79
N LEU A 101 -7.51 15.62 1.15
CA LEU A 101 -6.36 14.99 0.47
C LEU A 101 -6.65 14.68 -1.00
N THR A 102 -7.85 14.21 -1.32
CA THR A 102 -8.25 13.95 -2.71
C THR A 102 -8.27 15.23 -3.53
N GLN A 103 -8.84 16.32 -3.00
CA GLN A 103 -8.86 17.62 -3.70
C GLN A 103 -7.46 18.19 -3.91
N MET A 104 -6.59 18.12 -2.88
CA MET A 104 -5.20 18.53 -2.98
C MET A 104 -4.42 17.68 -3.99
N GLY A 105 -4.65 16.37 -4.00
CA GLY A 105 -4.03 15.44 -4.96
C GLY A 105 -4.40 15.76 -6.40
N VAL A 106 -5.68 16.00 -6.69
CA VAL A 106 -6.13 16.33 -8.06
C VAL A 106 -5.51 17.66 -8.52
N ALA A 107 -5.53 18.70 -7.68
CA ALA A 107 -4.92 19.98 -8.03
C ALA A 107 -3.41 19.85 -8.28
N ALA A 108 -2.69 19.16 -7.39
CA ALA A 108 -1.26 18.93 -7.53
C ALA A 108 -0.90 18.13 -8.80
N CYS A 109 -1.68 17.09 -9.14
CA CYS A 109 -1.48 16.33 -10.37
C CYS A 109 -1.70 17.17 -11.62
N VAL A 110 -2.75 17.99 -11.66
CA VAL A 110 -3.01 18.89 -12.80
C VAL A 110 -1.90 19.94 -12.93
N SER A 111 -1.43 20.52 -11.82
CA SER A 111 -0.32 21.48 -11.83
C SER A 111 0.99 20.82 -12.30
N LEU A 112 1.30 19.61 -11.83
CA LEU A 112 2.48 18.87 -12.29
C LEU A 112 2.39 18.54 -13.78
N ALA A 113 1.24 18.06 -14.25
CA ALA A 113 1.04 17.75 -15.67
C ALA A 113 1.21 18.99 -16.58
N VAL A 114 0.75 20.17 -16.13
CA VAL A 114 0.94 21.43 -16.87
C VAL A 114 2.41 21.85 -16.89
N ILE A 115 3.11 21.79 -15.75
CA ILE A 115 4.52 22.19 -15.66
C ILE A 115 5.41 21.26 -16.49
N VAL A 116 5.23 19.94 -16.36
CA VAL A 116 5.98 18.94 -17.13
C VAL A 116 5.61 19.02 -18.61
N GLY A 117 4.33 19.20 -18.94
CA GLY A 117 3.87 19.38 -20.31
C GLY A 117 4.49 20.59 -21.00
N VAL A 118 4.61 21.73 -20.31
CA VAL A 118 5.23 22.95 -20.86
C VAL A 118 6.75 22.82 -21.00
N GLN A 119 7.42 22.10 -20.09
CA GLN A 119 8.85 21.79 -20.23
C GLN A 119 9.13 20.80 -21.35
N GLN A 120 8.27 19.79 -21.53
CA GLN A 120 8.42 18.80 -22.59
C GLN A 120 8.05 19.37 -23.97
N TYR A 121 7.13 20.35 -24.01
CA TYR A 121 6.80 21.09 -25.23
C TYR A 121 7.88 22.10 -25.64
N ASN A 122 8.48 22.83 -24.69
CA ASN A 122 9.55 23.79 -25.01
C ASN A 122 10.95 23.15 -25.12
N GLY A 123 11.19 22.01 -24.47
CA GLY A 123 12.49 21.32 -24.43
C GLY A 123 12.81 20.51 -25.69
N GLN A 124 11.90 20.41 -26.65
CA GLN A 124 12.14 19.78 -27.95
C GLN A 124 12.24 20.85 -29.05
N SER A 125 13.23 21.71 -28.93
CA SER A 125 13.53 22.75 -29.92
C SER A 125 15.01 22.65 -30.32
N ASP A 126 15.35 21.70 -31.18
CA ASP A 126 16.54 21.81 -32.01
C ASP A 126 16.34 21.07 -33.34
N SER A 127 15.83 21.80 -34.35
CA SER A 127 16.40 21.89 -35.70
C SER A 127 15.43 22.56 -36.68
N SER A 128 15.83 23.75 -37.15
CA SER A 128 15.51 24.37 -38.45
C SER A 128 14.04 24.60 -38.84
N GLN A 129 13.57 25.86 -38.75
CA GLN A 129 13.08 26.70 -39.87
C GLN A 129 12.16 27.83 -39.37
N GLN A 130 12.58 29.06 -39.62
CA GLN A 130 11.75 30.27 -39.76
C GLN A 130 11.91 30.70 -41.24
N PRO A 131 10.96 31.35 -41.96
CA PRO A 131 9.91 32.28 -41.49
C PRO A 131 8.50 32.13 -42.12
N GLU A 132 7.47 32.67 -41.46
CA GLU A 132 6.56 33.73 -41.97
C GLU A 132 5.29 33.82 -41.10
N ALA A 133 4.87 35.06 -40.80
CA ALA A 133 3.62 35.37 -40.11
C ALA A 133 2.40 35.08 -41.03
N PRO A 134 1.18 34.90 -40.48
CA PRO A 134 0.40 36.09 -40.16
C PRO A 134 -0.40 36.01 -38.83
N VAL A 135 -0.58 37.20 -38.27
CA VAL A 135 -1.49 37.52 -37.16
C VAL A 135 -2.94 37.18 -37.53
N PHE A 136 -3.64 36.43 -36.67
CA PHE A 136 -5.10 36.44 -36.61
C PHE A 136 -5.56 37.05 -35.28
N ASN A 137 -6.11 38.25 -35.41
CA ASN A 137 -6.78 39.03 -34.38
C ASN A 137 -8.30 38.81 -34.55
N THR A 138 -9.04 38.31 -33.56
CA THR A 138 -10.49 38.56 -33.49
C THR A 138 -10.94 38.78 -32.04
N MET A 139 -11.65 39.89 -31.88
CA MET A 139 -12.12 40.54 -30.67
C MET A 139 -13.04 39.64 -29.81
N PRO A 140 -13.15 39.89 -28.48
CA PRO A 140 -14.12 39.18 -27.66
C PRO A 140 -15.53 39.64 -28.03
N MET A 141 -16.35 38.71 -28.51
CA MET A 141 -17.78 38.93 -28.73
C MET A 141 -18.46 39.06 -27.35
N MET A 142 -18.71 40.31 -26.96
CA MET A 142 -19.77 40.73 -26.03
C MET A 142 -19.69 40.20 -24.60
N GLY A 143 -18.88 40.87 -23.76
CA GLY A 143 -18.98 40.73 -22.31
C GLY A 143 -17.84 41.48 -21.60
N LYS A 144 -18.18 42.46 -20.75
CA LYS A 144 -17.20 43.11 -19.87
C LYS A 144 -16.56 42.01 -19.01
N ALA A 145 -15.26 41.78 -19.17
CA ALA A 145 -14.52 40.96 -18.22
C ALA A 145 -14.51 41.71 -16.88
N SER A 146 -15.40 41.32 -15.98
CA SER A 146 -15.38 41.74 -14.58
C SER A 146 -14.26 40.94 -13.89
N PRO A 147 -13.15 41.57 -13.48
CA PRO A 147 -12.20 40.88 -12.61
C PRO A 147 -12.88 40.63 -11.27
N VAL A 148 -13.00 39.36 -10.88
CA VAL A 148 -13.32 38.98 -9.50
C VAL A 148 -12.02 39.11 -8.71
N SER A 149 -11.87 40.23 -7.99
CA SER A 149 -10.69 40.55 -7.18
C SER A 149 -10.74 39.90 -5.80
N LEU A 150 -9.58 39.45 -5.28
CA LEU A 150 -9.16 39.49 -3.86
C LEU A 150 -7.74 38.87 -3.72
N GLY A 151 -6.64 39.60 -3.58
CA GLY A 151 -6.38 41.03 -3.54
C GLY A 151 -4.88 41.31 -3.40
N VAL A 152 -4.36 42.26 -4.20
CA VAL A 152 -3.16 43.08 -3.98
C VAL A 152 -3.44 44.40 -4.71
N PRO A 153 -3.20 45.57 -4.10
CA PRO A 153 -3.44 46.85 -4.76
C PRO A 153 -2.38 47.07 -5.83
N ALA A 154 -2.80 47.31 -7.07
CA ALA A 154 -1.98 47.95 -8.08
C ALA A 154 -2.54 49.36 -8.31
N ASP A 155 -1.65 50.32 -8.17
CA ASP A 155 -1.89 51.74 -8.24
C ASP A 155 -2.54 52.21 -9.55
N ALA A 156 -3.24 53.33 -9.37
CA ALA A 156 -3.49 54.40 -10.33
C ALA A 156 -4.51 54.18 -11.47
N SER A 157 -5.56 55.00 -11.37
CA SER A 157 -6.30 55.65 -12.46
C SER A 157 -7.50 54.92 -13.09
N ALA A 158 -8.66 54.98 -12.41
CA ALA A 158 -9.94 55.34 -13.04
C ALA A 158 -11.07 55.49 -12.00
N GLY A 159 -11.74 56.65 -11.99
CA GLY A 159 -13.16 56.75 -11.59
C GLY A 159 -13.44 57.25 -10.18
N SER A 160 -13.88 58.50 -10.09
CA SER A 160 -14.47 59.18 -8.91
C SER A 160 -15.62 58.45 -8.19
N GLY A 161 -16.08 57.30 -8.68
CA GLY A 161 -17.14 56.50 -8.06
C GLY A 161 -16.68 55.60 -6.89
N GLN A 162 -15.41 55.17 -6.87
CA GLN A 162 -14.89 54.29 -5.82
C GLN A 162 -14.68 55.02 -4.50
N GLN A 163 -14.34 56.31 -4.53
CA GLN A 163 -14.24 57.13 -3.31
C GLN A 163 -15.61 57.37 -2.67
N ALA A 164 -16.68 57.53 -3.47
CA ALA A 164 -18.03 57.70 -2.95
C ALA A 164 -18.54 56.44 -2.21
N GLN A 165 -18.29 55.25 -2.77
CA GLN A 165 -18.65 53.98 -2.12
C GLN A 165 -17.88 53.75 -0.82
N VAL A 166 -16.58 54.09 -0.79
CA VAL A 166 -15.76 53.96 0.43
C VAL A 166 -16.22 54.93 1.53
N GLN A 167 -16.63 56.15 1.18
CA GLN A 167 -17.19 57.10 2.15
C GLN A 167 -18.54 56.63 2.70
N GLU A 168 -19.39 56.04 1.87
CA GLU A 168 -20.68 55.50 2.30
C GLU A 168 -20.52 54.29 3.23
N GLN A 169 -19.53 53.44 2.95
CA GLN A 169 -19.17 52.31 3.80
C GLN A 169 -18.64 52.78 5.17
N ARG A 170 -17.82 53.85 5.19
CA ARG A 170 -17.36 54.48 6.45
C ARG A 170 -18.51 55.09 7.25
N ARG A 171 -19.49 55.72 6.61
CA ARG A 171 -20.69 56.24 7.29
C ARG A 171 -21.50 55.11 7.93
N ARG A 172 -21.68 53.99 7.24
CA ARG A 172 -22.39 52.82 7.78
C ARG A 172 -21.66 52.21 8.97
N ILE A 173 -20.34 52.10 8.90
CA ILE A 173 -19.51 51.59 10.02
C ILE A 173 -19.61 52.51 11.24
N ASN A 174 -19.51 53.83 11.06
CA ASN A 174 -19.66 54.78 12.17
C ASN A 174 -21.06 54.75 12.80
N ALA A 175 -22.11 54.57 12.00
CA ALA A 175 -23.48 54.41 12.51
C ALA A 175 -23.64 53.12 13.34
N MET A 176 -23.08 52.00 12.87
CA MET A 176 -23.07 50.74 13.63
C MET A 176 -22.28 50.87 14.94
N LEU A 177 -21.18 51.63 14.93
CA LEU A 177 -20.38 51.87 16.14
C LEU A 177 -21.15 52.68 17.19
N GLN A 178 -21.87 53.72 16.77
CA GLN A 178 -22.72 54.52 17.67
C GLN A 178 -23.90 53.71 18.23
N ASP A 179 -24.53 52.87 17.41
CA ASP A 179 -25.61 51.98 17.85
C ASP A 179 -25.09 50.96 18.89
N TYR A 180 -23.87 50.46 18.70
CA TYR A 180 -23.21 49.57 19.65
C TYR A 180 -22.85 50.28 20.97
N GLU A 181 -22.50 51.57 20.93
CA GLU A 181 -22.25 52.37 22.13
C GLU A 181 -23.54 52.73 22.90
N LEU A 182 -24.69 52.82 22.23
CA LEU A 182 -26.00 53.07 22.87
C LEU A 182 -26.66 51.80 23.45
N GLN A 183 -26.23 50.62 23.03
CA GLN A 183 -26.69 49.33 23.55
C GLN A 183 -25.88 48.82 24.77
N ARG A 184 -24.94 49.62 25.27
CA ARG A 184 -24.14 49.35 26.47
C ARG A 184 -24.48 50.31 27.61
#